data_AF-X1H3J1-F1
#
_entry.id   AF-X1H3J1-F1
#
_cell.length_a   1.000
_cell.length_b   1.000
_cell.length_c   1.000
_cell.angle_alpha   90.00
_cell.angle_beta   90.00
_cell.angle_gamma   90.00
#
_symmetry.space_group_name_H-M   'P 1'
#
loop_
_entity.id
_entity.type
_entity.pdbx_description
1 polymer ?
#
loop_
_entity_poly.entity_id
_entity_poly.type
_entity_poly.pdbx_seq_one_letter_code
_entity_poly.pdbx_strand_id
1 'polypeptide(L)' 'MIKMRIKTSVNPRGQIYIPKKIREAIGMKVGEINEITLIGDASTLFIIPIDFDAYDALKSL' A
#
# COMPACT_ATOMS: atom_id res chain seq x y z
N MET A 1 14.03 12.55 -6.58
CA MET A 1 12.96 11.56 -6.89
C MET A 1 13.61 10.19 -7.07
N ILE A 2 13.39 9.25 -6.14
CA ILE A 2 13.92 7.88 -6.26
C ILE A 2 12.90 7.06 -7.05
N LYS A 3 13.30 6.51 -8.21
CA LYS A 3 12.47 5.60 -9.00
C LYS A 3 13.01 4.18 -8.83
N MET A 4 12.28 3.35 -8.08
CA MET A 4 12.58 1.92 -7.92
C MET A 4 11.56 1.07 -8.67
N ARG A 5 12.03 0.02 -9.35
CA ARG A 5 11.19 -0.99 -9.99
C ARG A 5 11.54 -2.35 -9.43
N ILE A 6 10.52 -3.09 -9.02
CA ILE A 6 10.66 -4.47 -8.55
C ILE A 6 9.75 -5.37 -9.38
N LYS A 7 10.23 -6.58 -9.68
CA LYS A 7 9.42 -7.64 -10.27
C LYS A 7 9.14 -8.65 -9.16
N THR A 8 7.87 -8.93 -8.93
CA THR A 8 7.39 -9.86 -7.91
C THR A 8 6.11 -10.53 -8.40
N SER A 9 5.72 -11.64 -7.79
CA SER A 9 4.51 -12.39 -8.11
C SER A 9 3.52 -12.32 -6.97
N VAL A 10 2.23 -12.27 -7.31
CA VAL A 10 1.16 -12.49 -6.33
C VAL A 10 1.15 -13.97 -5.98
N ASN A 11 1.19 -14.30 -4.68
CA ASN A 11 1.09 -15.70 -4.24
C ASN A 11 -0.38 -16.19 -4.29
N PRO A 12 -0.65 -17.50 -4.12
CA PRO A 12 -2.01 -18.05 -4.17
C PRO A 12 -2.98 -17.49 -3.12
N ARG A 13 -2.48 -16.77 -2.10
CA ARG A 13 -3.28 -16.09 -1.08
C ARG A 13 -3.55 -14.62 -1.43
N GLY A 14 -3.21 -14.17 -2.63
CA GLY A 14 -3.39 -12.77 -3.05
C GLY A 14 -2.37 -11.81 -2.46
N GLN A 15 -1.23 -12.28 -1.93
CA GLN A 15 -0.25 -11.44 -1.25
C GLN A 15 0.92 -11.09 -2.17
N ILE A 16 1.45 -9.87 -2.01
CA ILE A 16 2.66 -9.40 -2.67
C ILE A 16 3.72 -9.12 -1.61
N TYR A 17 4.95 -9.58 -1.85
CA TYR A 17 6.10 -9.20 -1.03
C TYR A 17 6.58 -7.78 -1.38
N ILE A 18 6.52 -6.87 -0.41
CA ILE A 18 7.13 -5.53 -0.50
C ILE A 18 8.52 -5.59 0.15
N PRO A 19 9.63 -5.38 -0.58
CA PRO A 19 10.98 -5.39 -0.03
C PRO A 19 11.21 -4.37 1.08
N LYS A 20 12.08 -4.70 2.05
CA LYS A 20 12.42 -3.84 3.19
C LYS A 20 12.79 -2.41 2.78
N LYS A 21 13.63 -2.25 1.76
CA LYS A 21 14.07 -0.94 1.26
C LYS A 21 12.90 -0.06 0.77
N ILE A 22 11.87 -0.65 0.16
CA ILE A 22 10.70 0.10 -0.29
C ILE A 22 9.87 0.54 0.91
N ARG A 23 9.63 -0.37 1.87
CA ARG A 23 8.88 -0.05 3.09
C ARG A 23 9.54 1.09 3.86
N GLU A 24 10.86 1.03 4.06
CA GLU A 24 11.63 2.08 4.73
C GLU A 24 11.55 3.42 3.99
N ALA A 25 11.64 3.41 2.65
CA ALA A 25 11.57 4.62 1.85
C ALA A 25 10.22 5.35 1.93
N ILE A 26 9.13 4.63 2.22
CA ILE A 26 7.78 5.19 2.35
C ILE A 26 7.28 5.23 3.80
N GLY A 27 8.14 4.90 4.78
CA GLY A 27 7.78 4.92 6.20
C GLY A 27 6.85 3.79 6.67
N MET A 28 6.63 2.76 5.85
CA MET A 28 5.71 1.65 6.14
C MET A 28 6.29 0.67 7.16
N LYS A 29 5.48 0.30 8.16
CA LYS A 29 5.82 -0.63 9.25
C LYS A 29 5.17 -2.00 9.04
N VAL A 30 5.79 -3.03 9.61
CA VAL A 30 5.21 -4.39 9.60
C VAL A 30 4.00 -4.40 10.53
N GLY A 31 2.87 -4.94 10.06
CA GLY A 31 1.61 -4.98 10.80
C GLY A 31 0.74 -3.73 10.65
N GLU A 32 1.23 -2.70 9.95
CA GLU A 32 0.47 -1.50 9.64
C GLU A 32 -0.65 -1.80 8.63
N ILE A 33 -1.85 -1.26 8.88
CA ILE A 33 -2.98 -1.36 7.97
C ILE A 33 -2.87 -0.24 6.93
N ASN A 34 -3.08 -0.57 5.66
CA ASN A 34 -2.94 0.36 4.55
C ASN A 34 -4.17 0.24 3.62
N GLU A 35 -4.52 1.33 2.94
CA GLU A 35 -5.52 1.31 1.88
C GLU A 35 -4.91 0.73 0.61
N ILE A 36 -5.71 -0.05 -0.11
CA ILE A 36 -5.38 -0.47 -1.46
C ILE A 36 -6.46 0.10 -2.39
N THR A 37 -6.07 1.02 -3.26
CA THR A 37 -6.96 1.68 -4.20
C THR A 37 -6.62 1.25 -5.63
N LEU A 38 -7.64 0.83 -6.38
CA LEU A 38 -7.56 0.60 -7.82
C LEU A 38 -7.77 1.92 -8.55
N ILE A 39 -6.85 2.31 -9.42
CA ILE A 39 -6.96 3.52 -10.23
C ILE A 39 -6.94 3.14 -11.71
N GLY A 40 -7.85 3.75 -12.49
CA GLY A 40 -7.95 3.54 -13.94
C GLY A 40 -8.66 2.24 -14.31
N ASP A 41 -8.11 1.53 -15.28
CA ASP A 41 -8.62 0.27 -15.82
C ASP A 41 -8.24 -0.97 -14.98
N ALA A 42 -7.98 -0.78 -13.68
CA ALA A 42 -7.49 -1.80 -12.76
C ALA A 42 -6.07 -2.36 -13.08
N SER A 43 -5.30 -1.71 -13.97
CA SER A 43 -3.91 -2.10 -14.24
C SER A 43 -2.93 -1.67 -13.14
N THR A 44 -3.30 -0.69 -12.31
CA THR A 44 -2.42 -0.10 -11.29
C THR A 44 -3.10 -0.08 -9.92
N LEU A 45 -2.37 -0.61 -8.93
CA LEU A 45 -2.73 -0.55 -7.51
C LEU A 45 -1.85 0.48 -6.80
N PHE A 46 -2.50 1.35 -6.03
CA PHE A 46 -1.82 2.24 -5.10
C PHE A 46 -2.00 1.73 -3.68
N ILE A 47 -0.94 1.79 -2.89
CA ILE A 47 -0.94 1.47 -1.47
C ILE A 47 -0.66 2.76 -0.71
N ILE A 48 -1.60 3.17 0.13
CA ILE A 48 -1.56 4.45 0.84
C ILE A 48 -1.67 4.15 2.34
N PRO A 49 -0.76 4.65 3.19
CA PRO A 49 -0.93 4.58 4.63
C PRO A 49 -2.22 5.30 5.03
N ILE A 50 -3.08 4.63 5.80
CA ILE A 50 -4.29 5.26 6.35
C ILE A 50 -4.00 5.70 7.77
N ASP A 51 -4.32 6.94 8.08
CA ASP A 51 -4.59 7.36 9.45
C ASP A 51 -6.04 6.99 9.79
N PHE A 52 -6.22 5.92 10.58
CA PHE A 52 -7.55 5.42 10.92
C PHE A 52 -8.35 6.43 11.76
N ASP A 53 -7.69 7.27 12.56
CA ASP A 53 -8.37 8.31 13.32
C ASP A 53 -9.01 9.34 12.37
N ALA A 54 -8.31 9.66 11.27
CA ALA A 54 -8.85 10.52 10.21
C ALA A 54 -9.94 9.81 9.37
N TYR A 55 -9.79 8.51 9.11
CA TYR A 55 -10.75 7.72 8.34
C TYR A 55 -12.08 7.52 9.07
N ASP A 56 -12.03 7.23 10.38
CA ASP A 56 -13.23 7.07 11.21
C ASP A 56 -13.94 8.42 11.43
N ALA A 57 -13.20 9.52 11.55
CA ALA A 57 -13.76 10.87 11.58
C ALA A 57 -14.52 11.23 10.29
N LEU A 58 -14.01 10.82 9.12
CA LEU A 58 -14.68 11.04 7.82
C LEU A 58 -15.95 10.20 7.64
N LYS A 59 -16.01 8.99 8.22
CA LYS A 59 -17.21 8.14 8.19
C LYS A 59 -18.32 8.58 9.15
N SER A 60 -18.01 9.47 10.08
CA SER A 60 -18.92 9.96 11.12
C SER A 60 -19.65 11.26 10.73
N LEU A 61 -19.38 11.79 9.53
CA LEU A 61 -20.05 12.94 8.89
C LEU A 61 -21.14 12.46 7.93
#